data_AF-A0A653J9F3-F1
#
_entry.id   AF-A0A653J9F3-F1
#
_cell.length_a   1.000
_cell.length_b   1.000
_cell.length_c   1.000
_cell.angle_alpha   90.00
_cell.angle_beta   90.00
_cell.angle_gamma   90.00
#
_symmetry.space_group_name_H-M   'P 1'
#
loop_
_entity.id
_entity.type
_entity.pdbx_description
1 polymer ?
#
loop_
_entity_poly.entity_id
_entity_poly.type
_entity_poly.pdbx_seq_one_letter_code
_entity_poly.pdbx_strand_id
1 'polypeptide(L)'
;MKTILALAATATTLTFAAAPTFARDEAAPYTVVESGRGYTRLQDAIDAIGDGRGTIRLAPARYADCAVQTQGDVAYVAAVPGQAVFDGVTCEGKAALVLRGRASRVDGLVFANMRVSDKNGAGIRLEHGSLSVSQSWFRDSEQGILTGDDPQGVVQIDKSTFTRLGTCEGSGCAHSIYIGNYGALSVTRSRFEQGTGGHYAKTRAAKIAILNCSFDDSHGRQSNYMIDLSDGATGKIAGNWFVQGRDKENYSAFIAVAAEHQNHTSGGLLIDGNDARFAPGVERRSAFVADWSGDAVKLGQNAIGPGLTRYEKR
;
A
#
# COMPACT_ATOMS: atom_id res chain seq x y z
N MET A 1 -24.28 -69.34 67.70
CA MET A 1 -23.64 -70.05 66.57
C MET A 1 -23.32 -69.04 65.48
N LYS A 2 -22.02 -68.93 65.13
CA LYS A 2 -21.40 -68.38 63.89
C LYS A 2 -21.66 -66.91 63.46
N THR A 3 -20.63 -66.10 63.67
CA THR A 3 -19.90 -65.16 62.76
C THR A 3 -20.55 -64.76 61.42
N ILE A 4 -20.48 -63.46 61.07
CA ILE A 4 -19.73 -62.87 59.93
C ILE A 4 -19.75 -61.33 60.01
N LEU A 5 -18.58 -60.73 59.82
CA LEU A 5 -18.29 -59.31 59.69
C LEU A 5 -18.53 -58.87 58.22
N ALA A 6 -19.16 -57.73 57.97
CA ALA A 6 -19.13 -57.08 56.66
C ALA A 6 -19.07 -55.55 56.83
N LEU A 7 -17.89 -54.98 56.55
CA LEU A 7 -17.67 -53.55 56.37
C LEU A 7 -18.35 -53.13 55.05
N ALA A 8 -19.27 -52.17 55.10
CA ALA A 8 -19.78 -51.50 53.91
C ALA A 8 -19.16 -50.09 53.83
N ALA A 9 -18.33 -49.88 52.82
CA ALA A 9 -17.72 -48.60 52.51
C ALA A 9 -18.76 -47.62 51.95
N THR A 10 -18.90 -46.46 52.58
CA THR A 10 -19.69 -45.34 52.06
C THR A 10 -18.93 -44.64 50.94
N ALA A 11 -19.37 -44.84 49.69
CA ALA A 11 -18.90 -44.11 48.53
C ALA A 11 -19.68 -42.79 48.41
N THR A 12 -19.05 -41.67 48.74
CA THR A 12 -19.59 -40.33 48.53
C THR A 12 -19.40 -39.94 47.07
N THR A 13 -20.47 -39.97 46.28
CA THR A 13 -20.48 -39.52 44.88
C THR A 13 -20.47 -37.99 44.82
N LEU A 14 -19.31 -37.39 44.51
CA LEU A 14 -19.24 -35.99 44.10
C LEU A 14 -19.83 -35.86 42.68
N THR A 15 -20.99 -35.24 42.59
CA THR A 15 -21.59 -34.78 41.33
C THR A 15 -20.91 -33.48 40.90
N PHE A 16 -20.04 -33.55 39.89
CA PHE A 16 -19.55 -32.36 39.21
C PHE A 16 -20.70 -31.75 38.39
N ALA A 17 -21.26 -30.64 38.87
CA ALA A 17 -22.15 -29.82 38.06
C ALA A 17 -21.33 -29.19 36.92
N ALA A 18 -21.59 -29.61 35.68
CA ALA A 18 -21.03 -28.95 34.50
C ALA A 18 -21.60 -27.53 34.42
N ALA A 19 -20.74 -26.53 34.66
CA ALA A 19 -21.12 -25.14 34.44
C ALA A 19 -21.39 -24.92 32.94
N PRO A 20 -22.46 -24.20 32.55
CA PRO A 20 -22.68 -23.85 31.16
C PRO A 20 -21.52 -22.98 30.68
N THR A 21 -20.72 -23.50 29.75
CA THR A 21 -19.79 -22.69 28.98
C THR A 21 -20.61 -21.78 28.08
N PHE A 22 -20.78 -20.51 28.45
CA PHE A 22 -21.23 -19.51 27.49
C PHE A 22 -20.19 -19.45 26.38
N ALA A 23 -20.54 -19.97 25.19
CA ALA A 23 -19.79 -19.66 23.99
C ALA A 23 -19.79 -18.13 23.88
N ARG A 24 -18.60 -17.53 23.93
CA ARG A 24 -18.44 -16.12 23.60
C ARG A 24 -18.85 -16.04 22.13
N ASP A 25 -19.97 -15.37 21.82
CA ASP A 25 -20.23 -14.97 20.44
C ASP A 25 -18.99 -14.18 20.01
N GLU A 26 -18.15 -14.80 19.20
CA GLU A 26 -17.00 -14.11 18.64
C GLU A 26 -17.59 -12.98 17.79
N ALA A 27 -17.39 -11.74 18.23
CA ALA A 27 -17.88 -10.59 17.50
C ALA A 27 -17.34 -10.68 16.06
N ALA A 28 -18.26 -10.61 15.09
CA ALA A 28 -17.92 -10.83 13.71
C ALA A 28 -16.78 -9.88 13.27
N PRO A 29 -15.73 -10.38 12.59
CA PRO A 29 -14.54 -9.59 12.26
C PRO A 29 -14.83 -8.38 11.36
N TYR A 30 -15.91 -8.45 10.59
CA TYR A 30 -16.32 -7.43 9.63
C TYR A 30 -17.74 -6.97 9.96
N THR A 31 -17.95 -5.67 10.10
CA THR A 31 -19.29 -5.11 10.34
C THR A 31 -19.61 -4.09 9.26
N VAL A 32 -20.74 -4.25 8.56
CA VAL A 32 -21.27 -3.19 7.72
C VAL A 32 -21.92 -2.15 8.64
N VAL A 33 -21.30 -0.97 8.74
CA VAL A 33 -21.63 0.06 9.74
C VAL A 33 -23.08 0.52 9.60
N GLU A 34 -23.55 0.68 8.37
CA GLU A 34 -24.87 1.23 8.07
C GLU A 34 -26.01 0.29 8.50
N SER A 35 -25.78 -1.02 8.50
CA SER A 35 -26.77 -2.03 8.93
C SER A 35 -26.51 -2.58 10.33
N GLY A 36 -25.33 -2.35 10.89
CA GLY A 36 -24.85 -2.99 12.12
C GLY A 36 -24.62 -4.51 11.98
N ARG A 37 -24.76 -5.07 10.77
CA ARG A 37 -24.66 -6.51 10.55
C ARG A 37 -23.19 -6.96 10.50
N GLY A 38 -22.89 -7.99 11.27
CA GLY A 38 -21.61 -8.68 11.29
C GLY A 38 -21.50 -9.79 10.25
N TYR A 39 -20.29 -9.99 9.73
CA TYR A 39 -19.93 -11.00 8.73
C TYR A 39 -18.62 -11.69 9.10
N THR A 40 -18.52 -12.98 8.82
CA THR A 40 -17.32 -13.79 9.07
C THR A 40 -16.31 -13.72 7.93
N ARG A 41 -16.75 -13.44 6.69
CA ARG A 41 -15.89 -13.24 5.52
C ARG A 41 -16.02 -11.81 5.01
N LEU A 42 -14.91 -11.22 4.57
CA LEU A 42 -14.92 -9.87 4.02
C LEU A 42 -15.79 -9.79 2.76
N GLN A 43 -15.74 -10.81 1.90
CA GLN A 43 -16.52 -10.86 0.67
C GLN A 43 -18.03 -10.76 0.94
N ASP A 44 -18.55 -11.45 1.97
CA ASP A 44 -19.98 -11.41 2.29
C ASP A 44 -20.43 -10.01 2.73
N ALA A 45 -19.56 -9.25 3.41
CA ALA A 45 -19.84 -7.86 3.79
C ALA A 45 -19.85 -6.92 2.56
N ILE A 46 -18.97 -7.14 1.58
CA ILE A 46 -18.96 -6.39 0.32
C ILE A 46 -20.21 -6.71 -0.49
N ASP A 47 -20.55 -7.99 -0.64
CA ASP A 47 -21.70 -8.44 -1.43
C ASP A 47 -23.01 -7.88 -0.85
N ALA A 48 -23.09 -7.74 0.48
CA ALA A 48 -24.23 -7.13 1.14
C ALA A 48 -24.37 -5.62 0.88
N ILE A 49 -23.26 -4.90 0.64
CA ILE A 49 -23.32 -3.50 0.17
C ILE A 49 -23.74 -3.47 -1.30
N GLY A 50 -23.28 -4.43 -2.11
CA GLY A 50 -23.60 -4.54 -3.52
C GLY A 50 -23.18 -3.28 -4.28
N ASP A 51 -24.06 -2.79 -5.16
CA ASP A 51 -23.81 -1.56 -5.92
C ASP A 51 -24.10 -0.29 -5.12
N GLY A 52 -24.38 -0.41 -3.82
CA GLY A 52 -24.64 0.72 -2.95
C GLY A 52 -23.37 1.46 -2.53
N ARG A 53 -23.53 2.22 -1.44
CA ARG A 53 -22.42 2.82 -0.69
C ARG A 53 -22.45 2.24 0.72
N GLY A 54 -21.30 1.85 1.26
CA GLY A 54 -21.23 1.35 2.63
C GLY A 54 -19.82 1.32 3.21
N THR A 55 -19.76 1.15 4.52
CA THR A 55 -18.53 1.09 5.30
C THR A 55 -18.43 -0.26 5.98
N ILE A 56 -17.35 -0.98 5.69
CA ILE A 56 -16.96 -2.19 6.40
C ILE A 56 -15.96 -1.79 7.48
N ARG A 57 -16.33 -2.01 8.74
CA ARG A 57 -15.48 -1.86 9.91
C ARG A 57 -14.78 -3.19 10.20
N LEU A 58 -13.44 -3.17 10.27
CA LEU A 58 -12.60 -4.32 10.56
C LEU A 58 -12.14 -4.29 12.01
N ALA A 59 -12.42 -5.34 12.78
CA ALA A 59 -11.92 -5.49 14.15
C ALA A 59 -10.37 -5.67 14.19
N PRO A 60 -9.72 -5.47 15.35
CA PRO A 60 -8.32 -5.84 15.52
C PRO A 60 -8.10 -7.34 15.31
N ALA A 61 -7.39 -7.71 14.24
CA ALA A 61 -7.06 -9.10 13.92
C ALA A 61 -5.96 -9.20 12.85
N ARG A 62 -5.39 -10.40 12.73
CA ARG A 62 -4.69 -10.83 11.50
C ARG A 62 -5.66 -11.62 10.64
N TYR A 63 -5.81 -11.18 9.40
CA TYR A 63 -6.75 -11.69 8.43
C TYR A 63 -6.03 -12.57 7.40
N ALA A 64 -6.35 -13.86 7.42
CA ALA A 64 -6.09 -14.78 6.32
C ALA A 64 -7.28 -14.74 5.34
N ASP A 65 -7.61 -13.54 4.86
CA ASP A 65 -8.78 -13.26 4.02
C ASP A 65 -8.36 -12.33 2.88
N CYS A 66 -9.16 -12.30 1.83
CA CYS A 66 -9.01 -11.37 0.71
C CYS A 66 -10.39 -11.14 0.11
N ALA A 67 -10.57 -10.06 -0.66
CA ALA A 67 -11.85 -9.84 -1.30
C ALA A 67 -11.77 -9.06 -2.61
N VAL A 68 -12.85 -9.18 -3.38
CA VAL A 68 -13.06 -8.55 -4.66
C VAL A 68 -14.27 -7.63 -4.57
N GLN A 69 -14.05 -6.33 -4.76
CA GLN A 69 -15.12 -5.34 -4.93
C GLN A 69 -15.40 -5.16 -6.41
N THR A 70 -16.51 -5.69 -6.91
CA THR A 70 -16.89 -5.56 -8.34
C THR A 70 -17.63 -4.27 -8.66
N GLN A 71 -18.29 -3.66 -7.68
CA GLN A 71 -19.21 -2.53 -7.87
C GLN A 71 -19.30 -1.65 -6.61
N GLY A 72 -20.16 -0.63 -6.61
CA GLY A 72 -20.42 0.17 -5.42
C GLY A 72 -19.32 1.18 -5.02
N ASP A 73 -19.54 1.80 -3.86
CA ASP A 73 -18.62 2.71 -3.16
C ASP A 73 -18.38 2.17 -1.75
N VAL A 74 -17.23 1.51 -1.54
CA VAL A 74 -16.97 0.73 -0.31
C VAL A 74 -15.79 1.32 0.47
N ALA A 75 -16.03 1.62 1.74
CA ALA A 75 -14.98 2.02 2.67
C ALA A 75 -14.57 0.84 3.57
N TYR A 76 -13.28 0.53 3.62
CA TYR A 76 -12.66 -0.46 4.49
C TYR A 76 -11.91 0.27 5.60
N VAL A 77 -12.42 0.19 6.83
CA VAL A 77 -11.94 1.03 7.94
C VAL A 77 -11.57 0.15 9.13
N ALA A 78 -10.33 0.25 9.60
CA ALA A 78 -9.94 -0.38 10.86
C ALA A 78 -10.74 0.22 12.03
N ALA A 79 -11.17 -0.62 12.97
CA ALA A 79 -11.68 -0.16 14.25
C ALA A 79 -10.59 0.54 15.07
N VAL A 80 -9.37 0.02 15.00
CA VAL A 80 -8.18 0.63 15.56
C VAL A 80 -7.10 0.66 14.48
N PRO A 81 -6.63 1.84 14.03
CA PRO A 81 -5.61 1.93 13.00
C PRO A 81 -4.36 1.09 13.33
N GLY A 82 -3.89 0.32 12.35
CA GLY A 82 -2.71 -0.52 12.46
C GLY A 82 -2.96 -1.90 13.07
N GLN A 83 -4.18 -2.21 13.50
CA GLN A 83 -4.51 -3.48 14.16
C GLN A 83 -5.34 -4.45 13.30
N ALA A 84 -5.77 -4.04 12.11
CA ALA A 84 -6.38 -4.90 11.11
C ALA A 84 -5.33 -5.24 10.03
N VAL A 85 -4.81 -6.47 10.03
CA VAL A 85 -3.66 -6.88 9.21
C VAL A 85 -4.04 -7.96 8.21
N PHE A 86 -4.09 -7.63 6.92
CA PHE A 86 -4.13 -8.62 5.84
C PHE A 86 -2.75 -9.22 5.66
N ASP A 87 -2.64 -10.55 5.75
CA ASP A 87 -1.35 -11.24 5.83
C ASP A 87 -1.27 -12.40 4.83
N GLY A 88 -0.56 -12.17 3.73
CA GLY A 88 -0.16 -13.19 2.75
C GLY A 88 -1.26 -13.76 1.84
N VAL A 89 -2.54 -13.57 2.16
CA VAL A 89 -3.65 -14.09 1.35
C VAL A 89 -4.04 -13.10 0.25
N THR A 90 -4.12 -13.59 -0.98
CA THR A 90 -4.48 -12.80 -2.16
C THR A 90 -5.64 -13.42 -2.94
N CYS A 91 -6.52 -12.57 -3.46
CA CYS A 91 -7.61 -12.94 -4.35
C CYS A 91 -7.16 -12.80 -5.81
N GLU A 92 -7.67 -13.70 -6.66
CA GLU A 92 -7.40 -13.77 -8.09
C GLU A 92 -5.91 -13.84 -8.49
N GLY A 93 -5.03 -14.26 -7.57
CA GLY A 93 -3.59 -14.21 -7.79
C GLY A 93 -3.05 -12.78 -7.94
N LYS A 94 -3.72 -11.77 -7.35
CA LYS A 94 -3.38 -10.35 -7.51
C LYS A 94 -3.08 -9.64 -6.19
N ALA A 95 -4.04 -9.58 -5.27
CA ALA A 95 -3.95 -8.74 -4.08
C ALA A 95 -4.88 -9.16 -2.94
N ALA A 96 -4.66 -8.64 -1.73
CA ALA A 96 -5.64 -8.79 -0.65
C ALA A 96 -6.98 -8.10 -0.98
N LEU A 97 -6.93 -6.90 -1.55
CA LEU A 97 -8.11 -6.20 -2.06
C LEU A 97 -7.99 -5.99 -3.57
N VAL A 98 -8.91 -6.58 -4.34
CA VAL A 98 -9.05 -6.34 -5.78
C VAL A 98 -10.29 -5.47 -6.00
N LEU A 99 -10.08 -4.24 -6.49
CA LEU A 99 -11.08 -3.17 -6.45
C LEU A 99 -11.46 -2.73 -7.87
N ARG A 100 -12.75 -2.79 -8.20
CA ARG A 100 -13.35 -2.45 -9.50
C ARG A 100 -14.62 -1.59 -9.39
N GLY A 101 -15.00 -1.21 -8.17
CA GLY A 101 -16.19 -0.39 -7.96
C GLY A 101 -16.06 1.03 -8.50
N ARG A 102 -17.05 1.87 -8.20
CA ARG A 102 -16.97 3.31 -8.51
C ARG A 102 -15.91 4.01 -7.67
N ALA A 103 -15.84 3.64 -6.40
CA ALA A 103 -14.86 4.17 -5.47
C ALA A 103 -14.55 3.17 -4.35
N SER A 104 -13.36 3.32 -3.77
CA SER A 104 -12.95 2.58 -2.58
C SER A 104 -12.19 3.51 -1.64
N ARG A 105 -12.42 3.35 -0.34
CA ARG A 105 -11.63 4.01 0.71
C ARG A 105 -10.99 2.98 1.61
N VAL A 106 -9.71 3.14 1.93
CA VAL A 106 -8.96 2.28 2.85
C VAL A 106 -8.38 3.15 3.96
N ASP A 107 -8.70 2.83 5.22
CA ASP A 107 -8.31 3.64 6.37
C ASP A 107 -7.84 2.78 7.53
N GLY A 108 -6.60 2.99 7.98
CA GLY A 108 -6.06 2.31 9.16
C GLY A 108 -5.62 0.86 8.94
N LEU A 109 -5.59 0.35 7.71
CA LEU A 109 -5.30 -1.06 7.43
C LEU A 109 -3.80 -1.34 7.28
N VAL A 110 -3.40 -2.58 7.58
CA VAL A 110 -2.05 -3.09 7.31
C VAL A 110 -2.14 -4.20 6.26
N PHE A 111 -1.27 -4.14 5.26
CA PHE A 111 -1.10 -5.18 4.24
C PHE A 111 0.34 -5.70 4.32
N ALA A 112 0.49 -7.02 4.49
CA ALA A 112 1.78 -7.65 4.67
C ALA A 112 1.93 -8.94 3.86
N ASN A 113 3.16 -9.25 3.44
CA ASN A 113 3.55 -10.53 2.86
C ASN A 113 2.82 -10.93 1.57
N MET A 114 2.34 -9.97 0.76
CA MET A 114 1.63 -10.25 -0.48
C MET A 114 2.60 -10.71 -1.57
N ARG A 115 2.45 -11.96 -2.02
CA ARG A 115 3.29 -12.60 -3.03
C ARG A 115 2.43 -13.45 -3.96
N VAL A 116 2.62 -13.32 -5.26
CA VAL A 116 1.86 -14.06 -6.29
C VAL A 116 2.78 -14.60 -7.37
N SER A 117 2.27 -15.49 -8.24
CA SER A 117 3.04 -16.11 -9.33
C SER A 117 3.70 -15.07 -10.24
N ASP A 118 2.97 -14.00 -10.52
CA ASP A 118 3.34 -12.95 -11.47
C ASP A 118 4.34 -11.94 -10.88
N LYS A 119 4.79 -12.16 -9.63
CA LYS A 119 5.77 -11.33 -8.93
C LYS A 119 5.34 -9.87 -8.74
N ASN A 120 4.03 -9.62 -8.65
CA ASN A 120 3.44 -8.30 -8.47
C ASN A 120 2.28 -8.30 -7.45
N GLY A 121 2.34 -9.21 -6.47
CA GLY A 121 1.35 -9.39 -5.42
C GLY A 121 1.22 -8.13 -4.58
N ALA A 122 0.01 -7.55 -4.51
CA ALA A 122 -0.21 -6.24 -3.91
C ALA A 122 -1.07 -6.31 -2.64
N GLY A 123 -0.95 -5.30 -1.78
CA GLY A 123 -2.00 -5.05 -0.77
C GLY A 123 -3.32 -4.67 -1.46
N ILE A 124 -3.23 -3.76 -2.43
CA ILE A 124 -4.38 -3.29 -3.22
C ILE A 124 -4.08 -3.42 -4.71
N ARG A 125 -4.97 -4.09 -5.44
CA ARG A 125 -5.06 -4.02 -6.91
C ARG A 125 -6.30 -3.20 -7.28
N LEU A 126 -6.11 -1.99 -7.83
CA LEU A 126 -7.20 -1.13 -8.29
C LEU A 126 -7.33 -1.22 -9.81
N GLU A 127 -8.38 -1.86 -10.30
CA GLU A 127 -8.60 -2.03 -11.74
C GLU A 127 -9.57 -1.02 -12.33
N HIS A 128 -10.41 -0.36 -11.51
CA HIS A 128 -11.32 0.70 -11.93
C HIS A 128 -11.77 1.55 -10.73
N GLY A 129 -12.10 2.81 -10.97
CA GLY A 129 -12.69 3.71 -9.99
C GLY A 129 -11.66 4.51 -9.19
N SER A 130 -12.14 5.37 -8.30
CA SER A 130 -11.26 6.21 -7.46
C SER A 130 -10.87 5.51 -6.17
N LEU A 131 -9.65 5.77 -5.69
CA LEU A 131 -9.12 5.19 -4.45
C LEU A 131 -8.64 6.28 -3.49
N SER A 132 -9.07 6.19 -2.24
CA SER A 132 -8.51 6.98 -1.14
C SER A 132 -7.89 6.04 -0.09
N VAL A 133 -6.60 6.21 0.20
CA VAL A 133 -5.86 5.46 1.22
C VAL A 133 -5.37 6.44 2.28
N SER A 134 -5.67 6.18 3.54
CA SER A 134 -5.26 7.01 4.68
C SER A 134 -4.72 6.15 5.80
N GLN A 135 -3.68 6.65 6.49
CA GLN A 135 -3.15 6.04 7.72
C GLN A 135 -2.96 4.53 7.61
N SER A 136 -2.41 4.05 6.49
CA SER A 136 -2.30 2.62 6.20
C SER A 136 -0.83 2.20 6.00
N TRP A 137 -0.55 0.92 6.21
CA TRP A 137 0.81 0.37 6.16
C TRP A 137 0.89 -0.78 5.17
N PHE A 138 1.87 -0.71 4.28
CA PHE A 138 2.17 -1.74 3.29
C PHE A 138 3.59 -2.21 3.54
N ARG A 139 3.79 -3.52 3.77
CA ARG A 139 5.12 -4.04 4.07
C ARG A 139 5.39 -5.44 3.54
N ASP A 140 6.67 -5.73 3.35
CA ASP A 140 7.18 -7.09 3.13
C ASP A 140 6.52 -7.83 1.94
N SER A 141 6.05 -7.07 0.96
CA SER A 141 5.23 -7.54 -0.17
C SER A 141 5.91 -7.22 -1.50
N GLU A 142 5.48 -7.88 -2.57
CA GLU A 142 6.00 -7.58 -3.91
C GLU A 142 5.57 -6.17 -4.36
N GLN A 143 4.31 -5.80 -4.18
CA GLN A 143 3.74 -4.47 -4.43
C GLN A 143 3.02 -3.95 -3.17
N GLY A 144 2.93 -2.63 -3.01
CA GLY A 144 1.99 -2.01 -2.08
C GLY A 144 0.63 -1.81 -2.75
N ILE A 145 0.61 -0.91 -3.73
CA ILE A 145 -0.57 -0.58 -4.55
C ILE A 145 -0.19 -0.71 -6.03
N LEU A 146 -0.96 -1.48 -6.78
CA LEU A 146 -0.86 -1.57 -8.24
C LEU A 146 -2.21 -1.27 -8.88
N THR A 147 -2.24 -0.37 -9.85
CA THR A 147 -3.47 -0.03 -10.58
C THR A 147 -3.42 -0.44 -12.04
N GLY A 148 -4.59 -0.62 -12.65
CA GLY A 148 -4.77 -0.55 -14.10
C GLY A 148 -4.80 0.90 -14.57
N ASP A 149 -5.52 1.15 -15.66
CA ASP A 149 -5.72 2.48 -16.24
C ASP A 149 -7.18 2.93 -16.07
N ASP A 150 -7.37 4.15 -15.59
CA ASP A 150 -8.69 4.80 -15.50
C ASP A 150 -8.48 6.33 -15.56
N PRO A 151 -8.49 6.95 -16.75
CA PRO A 151 -8.24 8.37 -16.91
C PRO A 151 -9.26 9.29 -16.21
N GLN A 152 -10.43 8.77 -15.78
CA GLN A 152 -11.40 9.51 -14.98
C GLN A 152 -11.23 9.28 -13.48
N GLY A 153 -10.53 8.22 -13.09
CA GLY A 153 -10.21 7.89 -11.70
C GLY A 153 -9.20 8.85 -11.07
N VAL A 154 -9.31 8.97 -9.75
CA VAL A 154 -8.36 9.71 -8.91
C VAL A 154 -7.85 8.79 -7.80
N VAL A 155 -6.53 8.80 -7.59
CA VAL A 155 -5.88 8.09 -6.48
C VAL A 155 -5.35 9.10 -5.47
N GLN A 156 -5.71 8.93 -4.21
CA GLN A 156 -5.25 9.74 -3.08
C GLN A 156 -4.64 8.83 -2.02
N ILE A 157 -3.42 9.13 -1.59
CA ILE A 157 -2.69 8.39 -0.56
C ILE A 157 -2.17 9.40 0.45
N ASP A 158 -2.60 9.30 1.70
CA ASP A 158 -2.20 10.21 2.76
C ASP A 158 -1.70 9.45 4.00
N LYS A 159 -0.68 10.00 4.66
CA LYS A 159 -0.17 9.50 5.95
C LYS A 159 0.08 7.99 5.99
N SER A 160 0.56 7.42 4.89
CA SER A 160 0.73 5.98 4.75
C SER A 160 2.21 5.61 4.64
N THR A 161 2.53 4.37 5.01
CA THR A 161 3.92 3.88 5.05
C THR A 161 4.09 2.67 4.14
N PHE A 162 5.15 2.69 3.35
CA PHE A 162 5.54 1.67 2.40
C PHE A 162 6.96 1.20 2.74
N THR A 163 7.09 -0.01 3.28
CA THR A 163 8.36 -0.51 3.85
C THR A 163 8.72 -1.87 3.27
N ARG A 164 9.93 -2.05 2.74
CA ARG A 164 10.39 -3.35 2.21
C ARG A 164 9.44 -3.93 1.15
N LEU A 165 9.13 -3.09 0.16
CA LEU A 165 8.31 -3.44 -0.99
C LEU A 165 9.16 -3.50 -2.26
N GLY A 166 8.70 -4.27 -3.25
CA GLY A 166 9.34 -4.39 -4.55
C GLY A 166 10.10 -5.69 -4.73
N THR A 167 10.20 -6.13 -5.99
CA THR A 167 11.06 -7.23 -6.45
C THR A 167 11.31 -7.05 -7.94
N CYS A 168 12.44 -7.54 -8.46
CA CYS A 168 12.75 -7.59 -9.89
C CYS A 168 12.92 -9.03 -10.40
N GLU A 169 12.39 -10.00 -9.67
CA GLU A 169 12.45 -11.44 -10.02
C GLU A 169 11.42 -11.88 -11.08
N GLY A 170 10.56 -10.97 -11.55
CA GLY A 170 9.51 -11.24 -12.54
C GLY A 170 9.90 -10.85 -13.97
N SER A 171 8.91 -10.79 -14.88
CA SER A 171 9.09 -10.24 -16.24
C SER A 171 9.36 -8.74 -16.27
N GLY A 172 9.12 -8.07 -15.14
CA GLY A 172 9.52 -6.70 -14.84
C GLY A 172 9.65 -6.54 -13.32
N CYS A 173 9.88 -5.32 -12.87
CA CYS A 173 9.95 -5.03 -11.45
C CYS A 173 8.57 -4.67 -10.87
N ALA A 174 8.29 -5.19 -9.68
CA ALA A 174 7.29 -4.64 -8.77
C ALA A 174 7.88 -3.45 -7.98
N HIS A 175 7.00 -2.61 -7.42
CA HIS A 175 7.29 -1.28 -6.89
C HIS A 175 6.66 -1.09 -5.50
N SER A 176 6.85 0.05 -4.85
CA SER A 176 6.06 0.34 -3.64
C SER A 176 4.64 0.78 -4.03
N ILE A 177 4.52 1.78 -4.89
CA ILE A 177 3.28 2.09 -5.59
C ILE A 177 3.53 2.16 -7.10
N TYR A 178 2.59 1.61 -7.86
CA TYR A 178 2.52 1.74 -9.31
C TYR A 178 1.09 2.12 -9.70
N ILE A 179 0.94 3.39 -10.08
CA ILE A 179 -0.31 3.94 -10.60
C ILE A 179 -0.24 4.01 -12.12
N GLY A 180 -1.15 3.33 -12.82
CA GLY A 180 -1.32 3.42 -14.27
C GLY A 180 -1.81 4.80 -14.72
N ASN A 181 -2.38 4.87 -15.92
CA ASN A 181 -2.89 6.09 -16.53
C ASN A 181 -4.19 6.54 -15.84
N TYR A 182 -4.04 7.28 -14.74
CA TYR A 182 -5.12 7.87 -13.97
C TYR A 182 -5.22 9.37 -14.21
N GLY A 183 -6.42 9.94 -14.02
CA GLY A 183 -6.62 11.38 -14.17
C GLY A 183 -5.81 12.23 -13.19
N ALA A 184 -5.66 11.75 -11.95
CA ALA A 184 -4.79 12.38 -10.96
C ALA A 184 -4.28 11.41 -9.89
N LEU A 185 -3.06 11.67 -9.41
CA LEU A 185 -2.46 11.05 -8.24
C LEU A 185 -2.07 12.11 -7.20
N SER A 186 -2.49 11.94 -5.95
CA SER A 186 -2.00 12.70 -4.81
C SER A 186 -1.38 11.76 -3.78
N VAL A 187 -0.12 11.97 -3.42
CA VAL A 187 0.59 11.27 -2.35
C VAL A 187 1.11 12.29 -1.36
N THR A 188 0.59 12.27 -0.13
CA THR A 188 0.93 13.30 0.87
C THR A 188 1.34 12.69 2.20
N ARG A 189 2.31 13.33 2.87
CA ARG A 189 2.72 12.99 4.25
C ARG A 189 3.05 11.51 4.45
N SER A 190 3.55 10.86 3.40
CA SER A 190 3.73 9.41 3.36
C SER A 190 5.22 9.05 3.38
N ARG A 191 5.51 7.84 3.86
CA ARG A 191 6.88 7.34 4.00
C ARG A 191 7.10 6.14 3.09
N PHE A 192 8.22 6.17 2.39
CA PHE A 192 8.73 5.10 1.55
C PHE A 192 10.13 4.75 2.07
N GLU A 193 10.37 3.50 2.43
CA GLU A 193 11.65 3.11 3.02
C GLU A 193 12.04 1.65 2.72
N GLN A 194 13.35 1.40 2.71
CA GLN A 194 13.93 0.04 2.67
C GLN A 194 13.42 -0.81 1.48
N GLY A 195 13.15 -0.19 0.32
CA GLY A 195 12.65 -0.87 -0.87
C GLY A 195 13.52 -2.07 -1.26
N THR A 196 12.91 -3.10 -1.83
CA THR A 196 13.55 -4.38 -2.15
C THR A 196 13.53 -4.71 -3.64
N GLY A 197 13.10 -3.76 -4.46
CA GLY A 197 13.05 -3.85 -5.92
C GLY A 197 12.34 -2.64 -6.49
N GLY A 198 12.64 -2.29 -7.75
CA GLY A 198 11.89 -1.30 -8.52
C GLY A 198 11.75 0.08 -7.86
N HIS A 199 10.77 0.86 -8.31
CA HIS A 199 10.55 2.25 -7.89
C HIS A 199 9.81 2.33 -6.55
N TYR A 200 10.04 3.42 -5.80
CA TYR A 200 9.16 3.74 -4.67
C TYR A 200 7.82 4.29 -5.17
N ALA A 201 7.82 5.29 -6.04
CA ALA A 201 6.59 5.79 -6.66
C ALA A 201 6.72 5.81 -8.19
N LYS A 202 6.10 4.84 -8.88
CA LYS A 202 5.92 4.86 -10.33
C LYS A 202 4.51 5.29 -10.68
N THR A 203 4.36 6.20 -11.63
CA THR A 203 3.05 6.67 -12.07
C THR A 203 3.01 7.04 -13.55
N ARG A 204 1.85 6.80 -14.18
CA ARG A 204 1.46 7.35 -15.49
C ARG A 204 0.27 8.31 -15.40
N ALA A 205 -0.02 8.82 -14.20
CA ALA A 205 -1.13 9.76 -14.01
C ALA A 205 -0.82 11.13 -14.62
N ALA A 206 -1.80 11.74 -15.28
CA ALA A 206 -1.61 13.01 -16.01
C ALA A 206 -1.31 14.20 -15.10
N LYS A 207 -1.84 14.18 -13.87
CA LYS A 207 -1.68 15.22 -12.85
C LYS A 207 -1.19 14.60 -11.56
N ILE A 208 -0.14 15.17 -10.97
CA ILE A 208 0.46 14.64 -9.75
C ILE A 208 0.61 15.69 -8.66
N ALA A 209 0.46 15.26 -7.41
CA ALA A 209 0.85 16.00 -6.22
C ALA A 209 1.57 15.04 -5.25
N ILE A 210 2.90 15.04 -5.25
CA ILE A 210 3.72 14.23 -4.32
C ILE A 210 4.34 15.20 -3.31
N LEU A 211 3.74 15.30 -2.12
CA LEU A 211 3.99 16.41 -1.20
C LEU A 211 4.33 15.94 0.22
N ASN A 212 5.38 16.51 0.79
CA ASN A 212 5.78 16.28 2.18
C ASN A 212 5.99 14.79 2.50
N CYS A 213 6.52 14.03 1.55
CA CYS A 213 6.84 12.61 1.71
C CYS A 213 8.32 12.41 2.02
N SER A 214 8.66 11.27 2.61
CA SER A 214 10.05 10.85 2.82
C SER A 214 10.34 9.58 2.02
N PHE A 215 11.42 9.60 1.23
CA PHE A 215 11.95 8.47 0.49
C PHE A 215 13.33 8.12 1.04
N ASP A 216 13.39 7.07 1.86
CA ASP A 216 14.60 6.63 2.53
C ASP A 216 15.09 5.28 2.00
N ASP A 217 16.04 5.36 1.08
CA ASP A 217 16.66 4.21 0.44
C ASP A 217 17.99 3.83 1.09
N SER A 218 18.35 4.42 2.24
CA SER A 218 19.62 4.13 2.93
C SER A 218 19.83 2.64 3.24
N HIS A 219 18.73 1.92 3.48
CA HIS A 219 18.67 0.48 3.69
C HIS A 219 17.87 -0.26 2.59
N GLY A 220 17.66 0.40 1.44
CA GLY A 220 17.06 -0.23 0.26
C GLY A 220 18.06 -1.15 -0.44
N ARG A 221 17.53 -2.09 -1.23
CA ARG A 221 18.30 -3.01 -2.08
C ARG A 221 17.57 -3.21 -3.40
N GLN A 222 18.33 -3.30 -4.49
CA GLN A 222 17.82 -3.53 -5.85
C GLN A 222 16.72 -2.52 -6.26
N SER A 223 16.66 -1.36 -5.60
CA SER A 223 15.67 -0.34 -5.88
C SER A 223 16.06 0.47 -7.12
N ASN A 224 15.10 1.19 -7.67
CA ASN A 224 15.23 2.03 -8.86
C ASN A 224 14.90 3.49 -8.47
N TYR A 225 14.54 4.37 -9.41
CA TYR A 225 14.20 5.77 -9.11
C TYR A 225 13.21 5.92 -7.94
N MET A 226 13.36 6.99 -7.17
CA MET A 226 12.47 7.28 -6.05
C MET A 226 11.09 7.66 -6.56
N ILE A 227 11.05 8.51 -7.58
CA ILE A 227 9.84 8.88 -8.30
C ILE A 227 10.10 8.68 -9.80
N ASP A 228 9.19 7.97 -10.46
CA ASP A 228 9.20 7.73 -11.90
C ASP A 228 7.85 8.18 -12.47
N LEU A 229 7.85 9.32 -13.16
CA LEU A 229 6.73 9.84 -13.93
C LEU A 229 6.84 9.31 -15.37
N SER A 230 6.57 8.02 -15.55
CA SER A 230 7.03 7.27 -16.73
C SER A 230 6.54 7.82 -18.06
N ASP A 231 5.34 8.42 -18.05
CA ASP A 231 4.67 8.97 -19.22
C ASP A 231 4.70 10.52 -19.25
N GLY A 232 5.41 11.15 -18.32
CA GLY A 232 5.32 12.57 -18.02
C GLY A 232 4.10 12.91 -17.14
N ALA A 233 4.10 14.11 -16.55
CA ALA A 233 2.94 14.64 -15.81
C ALA A 233 3.08 16.14 -15.52
N THR A 234 1.94 16.80 -15.34
CA THR A 234 1.90 18.15 -14.74
C THR A 234 1.63 18.09 -13.24
N GLY A 235 1.93 19.16 -12.50
CA GLY A 235 1.57 19.26 -11.08
C GLY A 235 2.76 19.60 -10.18
N LYS A 236 2.87 18.95 -9.01
CA LYS A 236 3.85 19.33 -7.97
C LYS A 236 4.54 18.15 -7.31
N ILE A 237 5.87 18.23 -7.21
CA ILE A 237 6.70 17.41 -6.30
C ILE A 237 7.37 18.37 -5.32
N ALA A 238 6.86 18.46 -4.09
CA ALA A 238 7.32 19.50 -3.18
C ALA A 238 7.40 19.12 -1.71
N GLY A 239 8.37 19.72 -1.00
CA GLY A 239 8.57 19.50 0.44
C GLY A 239 9.02 18.09 0.79
N ASN A 240 9.51 17.31 -0.19
CA ASN A 240 9.89 15.92 0.04
C ASN A 240 11.35 15.81 0.50
N TRP A 241 11.62 14.73 1.21
CA TRP A 241 12.93 14.35 1.68
C TRP A 241 13.40 13.08 0.98
N PHE A 242 14.58 13.12 0.37
CA PHE A 242 15.16 12.00 -0.35
C PHE A 242 16.54 11.62 0.17
N VAL A 243 16.72 10.35 0.48
CA VAL A 243 18.02 9.76 0.80
C VAL A 243 18.25 8.58 -0.14
N GLN A 244 19.14 8.71 -1.11
CA GLN A 244 19.49 7.63 -2.03
C GLN A 244 20.57 6.72 -1.42
N GLY A 245 20.29 5.42 -1.36
CA GLY A 245 21.20 4.41 -0.83
C GLY A 245 22.22 3.90 -1.83
N ARG A 246 23.07 2.97 -1.35
CA ARG A 246 24.13 2.34 -2.14
C ARG A 246 23.58 1.38 -3.19
N ASP A 247 22.62 0.55 -2.80
CA ASP A 247 22.25 -0.67 -3.53
C ASP A 247 21.01 -0.45 -4.41
N LYS A 248 21.24 0.24 -5.53
CA LYS A 248 20.22 0.49 -6.56
C LYS A 248 20.59 -0.18 -7.86
N GLU A 249 19.59 -0.73 -8.54
CA GLU A 249 19.75 -1.18 -9.93
C GLU A 249 19.98 0.02 -10.86
N ASN A 250 19.25 1.11 -10.62
CA ASN A 250 19.44 2.35 -11.35
C ASN A 250 19.52 3.52 -10.37
N TYR A 251 20.74 4.05 -10.24
CA TYR A 251 21.06 5.20 -9.40
C TYR A 251 21.18 6.50 -10.20
N SER A 252 20.92 6.50 -11.51
CA SER A 252 21.19 7.65 -12.38
C SER A 252 20.33 8.89 -12.09
N ALA A 253 19.19 8.72 -11.44
CA ALA A 253 18.29 9.81 -11.06
C ALA A 253 17.55 9.57 -9.73
N PHE A 254 17.03 10.63 -9.13
CA PHE A 254 16.05 10.56 -8.03
C PHE A 254 14.63 10.62 -8.57
N ILE A 255 14.37 11.62 -9.43
CA ILE A 255 13.11 11.84 -10.11
C ILE A 255 13.34 11.67 -11.61
N ALA A 256 12.66 10.72 -12.22
CA ALA A 256 12.65 10.51 -13.67
C ALA A 256 11.34 11.08 -14.26
N VAL A 257 11.46 11.85 -15.33
CA VAL A 257 10.34 12.50 -16.02
C VAL A 257 10.27 12.01 -17.46
N ALA A 258 9.14 11.41 -17.83
CA ALA A 258 8.86 10.87 -19.16
C ALA A 258 9.90 9.84 -19.66
N ALA A 259 10.43 9.02 -18.75
CA ALA A 259 11.53 8.11 -19.05
C ALA A 259 11.14 6.92 -19.95
N GLU A 260 9.84 6.64 -20.12
CA GLU A 260 9.35 5.57 -21.00
C GLU A 260 8.57 6.14 -22.19
N HIS A 261 7.63 7.04 -21.95
CA HIS A 261 6.83 7.69 -22.99
C HIS A 261 6.57 9.16 -22.67
N GLN A 262 6.10 9.91 -23.65
CA GLN A 262 5.70 11.32 -23.52
C GLN A 262 4.19 11.49 -23.76
N ASN A 263 3.38 10.67 -23.09
CA ASN A 263 1.93 10.68 -23.28
C ASN A 263 1.27 11.91 -22.62
N HIS A 264 1.90 12.47 -21.59
CA HIS A 264 1.46 13.69 -20.92
C HIS A 264 2.57 14.75 -20.96
N THR A 265 2.18 16.00 -21.18
CA THR A 265 3.14 17.11 -21.04
C THR A 265 3.65 17.21 -19.60
N SER A 266 4.93 17.50 -19.47
CA SER A 266 5.58 17.90 -18.21
C SER A 266 5.73 19.41 -18.09
N GLY A 267 5.23 20.17 -19.07
CA GLY A 267 5.12 21.62 -19.03
C GLY A 267 4.23 22.06 -17.88
N GLY A 268 4.81 22.77 -16.90
CA GLY A 268 4.09 23.18 -15.69
C GLY A 268 4.21 22.21 -14.51
N LEU A 269 5.00 21.14 -14.63
CA LEU A 269 5.50 20.40 -13.46
C LEU A 269 6.41 21.30 -12.63
N LEU A 270 6.09 21.46 -11.35
CA LEU A 270 6.89 22.20 -10.37
C LEU A 270 7.56 21.23 -9.39
N ILE A 271 8.88 21.33 -9.28
CA ILE A 271 9.68 20.56 -8.33
C ILE A 271 10.37 21.56 -7.38
N ASP A 272 9.88 21.69 -6.15
CA ASP A 272 10.22 22.81 -5.26
C ASP A 272 10.30 22.43 -3.78
N GLY A 273 11.19 23.05 -3.02
CA GLY A 273 11.29 22.86 -1.57
C GLY A 273 11.70 21.46 -1.14
N ASN A 274 12.30 20.64 -2.01
CA ASN A 274 12.75 19.30 -1.66
C ASN A 274 14.19 19.31 -1.12
N ASP A 275 14.52 18.34 -0.26
CA ASP A 275 15.88 18.04 0.18
C ASP A 275 16.28 16.67 -0.37
N ALA A 276 17.37 16.61 -1.14
CA ALA A 276 17.85 15.38 -1.75
C ALA A 276 19.35 15.20 -1.51
N ARG A 277 19.72 13.98 -1.10
CA ARG A 277 21.12 13.62 -0.84
C ARG A 277 21.35 12.12 -0.92
N PHE A 278 22.62 11.74 -0.93
CA PHE A 278 23.02 10.36 -0.75
C PHE A 278 23.09 9.98 0.73
N ALA A 279 22.92 8.68 1.02
CA ALA A 279 23.18 8.13 2.34
C ALA A 279 24.67 8.29 2.72
N PRO A 280 25.02 8.32 4.02
CA PRO A 280 26.42 8.38 4.45
C PRO A 280 27.28 7.29 3.82
N GLY A 281 28.47 7.66 3.33
CA GLY A 281 29.42 6.74 2.70
C GLY A 281 29.09 6.35 1.25
N VAL A 282 28.05 6.93 0.65
CA VAL A 282 27.75 6.75 -0.78
C VAL A 282 28.41 7.88 -1.58
N GLU A 283 29.46 7.53 -2.32
CA GLU A 283 30.16 8.44 -3.24
C GLU A 283 29.78 8.12 -4.69
N ARG A 284 28.93 8.94 -5.31
CA ARG A 284 28.54 8.79 -6.72
C ARG A 284 28.01 10.09 -7.33
N ARG A 285 27.75 10.05 -8.65
CA ARG A 285 27.04 11.11 -9.37
C ARG A 285 25.65 10.62 -9.79
N SER A 286 24.66 11.49 -9.66
CA SER A 286 23.26 11.22 -10.05
C SER A 286 22.57 12.54 -10.39
N ALA A 287 21.47 12.48 -11.13
CA ALA A 287 20.59 13.63 -11.33
C ALA A 287 19.54 13.69 -10.19
N PHE A 288 19.28 14.88 -9.66
CA PHE A 288 18.09 15.07 -8.84
C PHE A 288 16.83 14.93 -9.72
N VAL A 289 16.82 15.59 -10.88
CA VAL A 289 15.78 15.43 -11.90
C VAL A 289 16.44 15.06 -13.22
N ALA A 290 16.05 13.92 -13.78
CA ALA A 290 16.40 13.52 -15.15
C ALA A 290 15.14 13.59 -16.02
N ASP A 291 15.21 14.32 -17.13
CA ASP A 291 14.06 14.69 -17.92
C ASP A 291 14.23 14.32 -19.40
N TRP A 292 13.38 13.41 -19.85
CA TRP A 292 13.29 12.94 -21.23
C TRP A 292 12.17 13.63 -22.02
N SER A 293 11.33 14.44 -21.38
CA SER A 293 10.19 15.09 -22.04
C SER A 293 10.61 16.21 -22.99
N GLY A 294 11.69 16.93 -22.64
CA GLY A 294 12.08 18.17 -23.32
C GLY A 294 11.15 19.35 -23.04
N ASP A 295 10.17 19.19 -22.15
CA ASP A 295 9.22 20.22 -21.76
C ASP A 295 9.80 21.20 -20.73
N ALA A 296 9.08 22.31 -20.51
CA ALA A 296 9.44 23.32 -19.51
C ALA A 296 9.09 22.88 -18.07
N VAL A 297 9.86 21.93 -17.52
CA VAL A 297 9.82 21.55 -16.09
C VAL A 297 10.41 22.70 -15.26
N LYS A 298 9.72 23.07 -14.17
CA LYS A 298 10.09 24.19 -13.30
C LYS A 298 10.75 23.68 -12.01
N LEU A 299 12.03 24.00 -11.82
CA LEU A 299 12.75 23.68 -10.59
C LEU A 299 12.84 24.91 -9.67
N GLY A 300 12.10 24.87 -8.56
CA GLY A 300 12.14 25.86 -7.49
C GLY A 300 13.32 25.66 -6.53
N GLN A 301 13.28 26.21 -5.31
CA GLN A 301 14.39 26.13 -4.36
C GLN A 301 14.47 24.74 -3.72
N ASN A 302 15.41 23.91 -4.18
CA ASN A 302 15.66 22.58 -3.64
C ASN A 302 17.05 22.53 -2.99
N ALA A 303 17.16 21.90 -1.83
CA ALA A 303 18.43 21.61 -1.17
C ALA A 303 19.03 20.34 -1.80
N ILE A 304 20.10 20.52 -2.58
CA ILE A 304 20.71 19.45 -3.38
C ILE A 304 22.09 19.13 -2.80
N GLY A 305 22.24 17.91 -2.29
CA GLY A 305 23.47 17.40 -1.71
C GLY A 305 24.61 17.23 -2.73
N PRO A 306 25.86 17.07 -2.25
CA PRO A 306 27.03 16.89 -3.11
C PRO A 306 26.89 15.66 -4.01
N GLY A 307 27.42 15.75 -5.23
CA GLY A 307 27.34 14.69 -6.24
C GLY A 307 26.02 14.65 -7.03
N LEU A 308 25.02 15.45 -6.65
CA LEU A 308 23.77 15.58 -7.40
C LEU A 308 23.82 16.73 -8.40
N THR A 309 23.58 16.41 -9.67
CA THR A 309 23.26 17.39 -10.70
C THR A 309 21.80 17.79 -10.52
N ARG A 310 21.53 19.08 -10.36
CA ARG A 310 20.17 19.58 -10.06
C ARG A 310 19.14 19.19 -11.12
N TYR A 311 19.51 19.26 -12.40
CA TYR A 311 18.65 18.92 -13.53
C TYR A 311 19.51 18.43 -14.67
N GLU A 312 19.10 17.33 -15.31
CA GLU A 312 19.76 16.75 -16.47
C GLU A 312 18.70 16.46 -17.54
N LYS A 313 18.90 17.02 -18.74
CA LYS A 313 18.13 16.65 -19.92
C LYS A 313 18.71 15.35 -20.49
N ARG A 314 17.83 14.40 -20.80
CA ARG A 314 18.18 13.08 -21.34
C ARG A 314 17.71 12.91 -22.78
#